data_AF-A0A9D7TNU5-F1
#
_entry.id   AF-A0A9D7TNU5-F1
#
_cell.length_a   1.000
_cell.length_b   1.000
_cell.length_c   1.000
_cell.angle_alpha   90.00
_cell.angle_beta   90.00
_cell.angle_gamma   90.00
#
_symmetry.space_group_name_H-M   'P 1'
#
loop_
_entity.id
_entity.type
_entity.pdbx_description
1 polymer ?
#
loop_
_entity_poly.entity_id
_entity_poly.type
_entity_poly.pdbx_seq_one_letter_code
_entity_poly.pdbx_strand_id
1 'polypeptide(L)'
;MGKLEKKFNAKTKIVEIATVECEAGSKDCEKISWSKGAVSSLIEGENGYTFSYVSEIIPVKVKTLADARGYVVADYQDFLEKDWIEKLSKEFKVILNQDVINKLKGNH
;
A
#
# COMPACT_ATOMS: atom_id res chain seq x y z
N MET A 1 -0.27 21.21 9.87
CA MET A 1 -0.05 22.41 9.05
C MET A 1 1.38 22.91 9.25
N GLY A 2 2.32 22.33 8.51
CA GLY A 2 3.74 22.63 8.61
C GLY A 2 4.08 24.06 8.11
N LYS A 3 5.18 24.64 8.60
CA LYS A 3 5.64 25.98 8.17
C LYS A 3 5.85 26.08 6.65
N LEU A 4 6.19 24.97 5.99
CA LEU A 4 6.38 24.92 4.53
C LEU A 4 5.07 24.97 3.75
N GLU A 5 4.06 24.19 4.13
CA GLU A 5 2.75 24.19 3.46
C GLU A 5 2.14 25.59 3.45
N LYS A 6 2.21 26.30 4.58
CA LYS A 6 1.70 27.68 4.68
C LYS A 6 2.44 28.66 3.78
N LYS A 7 3.73 28.43 3.50
CA LYS A 7 4.56 29.31 2.67
C LYS A 7 4.37 29.04 1.18
N PHE A 8 4.23 27.78 0.79
CA PHE A 8 4.19 27.36 -0.60
C PHE A 8 2.79 27.13 -1.15
N ASN A 9 1.78 26.92 -0.29
CA ASN A 9 0.39 26.70 -0.72
C ASN A 9 -0.51 27.93 -0.53
N ALA A 10 0.06 29.14 -0.56
CA ALA A 10 -0.68 30.36 -0.22
C ALA A 10 -1.80 30.75 -1.21
N LYS A 11 -1.73 30.31 -2.47
CA LYS A 11 -2.73 30.62 -3.53
C LYS A 11 -3.18 29.39 -4.32
N THR A 12 -2.32 28.38 -4.46
CA THR A 12 -2.58 27.09 -5.11
C THR A 12 -1.86 26.00 -4.31
N LYS A 13 -2.36 24.76 -4.31
CA LYS A 13 -1.66 23.64 -3.64
C LYS A 13 -0.47 23.25 -4.53
N ILE A 14 0.75 23.56 -4.08
CA ILE A 14 2.01 23.32 -4.80
C ILE A 14 2.82 22.20 -4.13
N VAL A 15 2.72 22.06 -2.81
CA VAL A 15 3.48 21.08 -2.02
C VAL A 15 2.54 20.28 -1.14
N GLU A 16 2.75 18.96 -1.09
CA GLU A 16 2.05 18.06 -0.19
C GLU A 16 3.08 17.37 0.71
N ILE A 17 2.81 17.34 2.01
CA ILE A 17 3.68 16.70 3.00
C ILE A 17 2.86 15.61 3.67
N ALA A 18 3.30 14.37 3.51
CA ALA A 18 2.80 13.22 4.26
C ALA A 18 3.89 12.72 5.19
N THR A 19 3.52 12.39 6.43
CA THR A 19 4.41 11.67 7.34
C THR A 19 3.98 10.21 7.32
N VAL A 20 4.92 9.33 7.00
CA VAL A 20 4.71 7.89 6.92
C VAL A 20 5.68 7.23 7.88
N GLU A 21 5.15 6.34 8.71
CA GLU A 21 5.98 5.41 9.48
C GLU A 21 6.19 4.17 8.63
N CYS A 22 7.43 3.73 8.50
CA CYS A 22 7.80 2.55 7.73
C CYS A 22 8.75 1.68 8.54
N GLU A 23 8.71 0.39 8.27
CA GLU A 23 9.57 -0.60 8.93
C GLU A 23 10.86 -0.79 8.12
N ALA A 24 11.96 -1.08 8.84
CA ALA A 24 13.22 -1.39 8.20
C ALA A 24 13.08 -2.62 7.29
N GLY A 25 13.35 -2.41 6.00
CA GLY A 25 13.20 -3.45 4.97
C GLY A 25 11.83 -3.49 4.28
N SER A 26 10.89 -2.60 4.61
CA SER A 26 9.67 -2.45 3.80
C SER A 26 10.00 -1.80 2.45
N LYS A 27 9.24 -2.16 1.41
CA LYS A 27 9.37 -1.56 0.07
C LYS A 27 9.19 -0.04 0.08
N ASP A 28 8.44 0.47 1.05
CA ASP A 28 8.11 1.90 1.18
C ASP A 28 9.32 2.75 1.56
N CYS A 29 10.35 2.16 2.19
CA CYS A 29 11.55 2.85 2.68
C CYS A 29 12.87 2.27 2.18
N GLU A 30 12.82 1.53 1.07
CA GLU A 30 14.01 0.87 0.50
C GLU A 30 15.06 1.87 -0.01
N LYS A 31 14.62 3.08 -0.42
CA LYS A 31 15.46 4.09 -1.08
C LYS A 31 16.01 5.17 -0.13
N ILE A 32 15.85 5.03 1.18
CA ILE A 32 16.31 6.02 2.17
C ILE A 32 17.35 5.42 3.12
N SER A 33 18.35 6.22 3.48
CA SER A 33 19.33 5.82 4.50
C SER A 33 18.71 5.90 5.89
N TRP A 34 18.91 4.86 6.71
CA TRP A 34 18.37 4.73 8.08
C TRP A 34 19.15 5.58 9.09
N SER A 35 19.24 6.88 8.85
CA SER A 35 19.88 7.83 9.75
C SER A 35 19.01 9.08 9.89
N LYS A 36 18.84 9.57 11.12
CA LYS A 36 18.11 10.81 11.38
C LYS A 36 18.70 11.96 10.55
N GLY A 37 17.85 12.66 9.80
CA GLY A 37 18.26 13.73 8.92
C GLY A 37 18.61 13.29 7.49
N ALA A 38 18.57 11.99 7.16
CA ALA A 38 18.78 11.53 5.79
C ALA A 38 17.71 12.06 4.86
N VAL A 39 18.12 12.35 3.63
CA VAL A 39 17.26 12.78 2.53
C VAL A 39 17.42 11.77 1.39
N SER A 40 16.31 11.29 0.83
CA SER A 40 16.36 10.43 -0.36
C SER A 40 16.75 11.24 -1.60
N SER A 41 17.15 10.56 -2.66
CA SER A 41 17.18 11.18 -3.99
C SER A 41 15.80 11.71 -4.39
N LEU A 42 15.80 12.73 -5.24
CA LEU A 42 14.58 13.25 -5.85
C LEU A 42 14.02 12.19 -6.82
N ILE A 43 12.75 11.84 -6.67
CA ILE A 43 12.05 10.89 -7.51
C ILE A 43 11.03 11.66 -8.34
N GLU A 44 11.12 11.54 -9.66
CA GLU A 44 10.12 12.07 -10.57
C GLU A 44 8.93 11.11 -10.64
N GLY A 45 7.72 11.64 -10.50
CA GLY A 45 6.46 10.92 -10.67
C GLY A 45 5.53 11.69 -11.60
N GLU A 46 4.35 11.12 -11.87
CA GLU A 46 3.39 11.70 -12.82
C GLU A 46 2.96 13.13 -12.48
N ASN A 47 2.95 13.48 -11.19
CA ASN A 47 2.48 14.77 -10.68
C ASN A 47 3.62 15.65 -10.13
N GLY A 48 4.86 15.42 -10.55
CA GLY A 48 6.02 16.23 -10.19
C GLY A 48 7.08 15.45 -9.40
N TYR A 49 7.84 16.15 -8.56
CA TYR A 49 8.98 15.57 -7.86
C TYR A 49 8.69 15.31 -6.39
N THR A 50 9.13 14.16 -5.89
CA THR A 50 8.99 13.76 -4.48
C THR A 50 10.36 13.42 -3.90
N PHE A 51 10.58 13.77 -2.63
CA PHE A 51 11.73 13.30 -1.86
C PHE A 51 11.27 12.97 -0.43
N SER A 52 12.02 12.12 0.24
CA SER A 52 11.75 11.71 1.62
C SER A 52 12.81 12.24 2.56
N TYR A 53 12.43 12.55 3.79
CA TYR A 53 13.31 13.02 4.86
C TYR A 53 13.05 12.21 6.13
N VAL A 54 14.11 11.66 6.73
CA VAL A 54 14.02 10.95 8.01
C VAL A 54 13.96 11.96 9.15
N SER A 55 12.74 12.23 9.64
CA SER A 55 12.53 13.07 10.82
C SER A 55 13.00 12.40 12.11
N GLU A 56 12.74 11.10 12.24
CA GLU A 56 12.95 10.34 13.46
C GLU A 56 13.22 8.86 13.15
N ILE A 57 14.03 8.20 13.99
CA ILE A 57 14.21 6.75 13.98
C ILE A 57 13.51 6.20 15.23
N ILE A 58 12.47 5.40 15.01
CA ILE A 58 11.71 4.78 16.09
C ILE A 58 12.46 3.51 16.54
N PRO A 59 12.76 3.34 17.84
CA PRO A 59 13.43 2.14 18.33
C PRO A 59 12.54 0.91 18.18
N VAL A 60 13.17 -0.27 18.15
CA VAL A 60 12.47 -1.55 18.15
C VAL A 60 11.55 -1.63 19.36
N LYS A 61 10.26 -1.85 19.11
CA LYS A 61 9.23 -2.02 20.13
C LYS A 61 8.30 -3.15 19.73
N VAL A 62 7.72 -3.82 20.72
CA VAL A 62 6.62 -4.76 20.47
C VAL A 62 5.45 -3.96 19.90
N LYS A 63 4.90 -4.40 18.77
CA LYS A 63 3.70 -3.78 18.18
C LYS A 63 2.57 -3.79 19.20
N THR A 64 1.88 -2.67 19.33
CA THR A 64 0.70 -2.63 20.20
C THR A 64 -0.43 -3.41 19.55
N LEU A 65 -1.42 -3.82 20.36
CA LEU A 65 -2.64 -4.43 19.82
C LEU A 65 -3.31 -3.51 18.79
N ALA A 66 -3.26 -2.18 18.99
CA ALA A 66 -3.80 -1.21 18.05
C ALA A 66 -3.08 -1.28 16.68
N ASP A 67 -1.75 -1.39 16.68
CA ASP A 67 -0.94 -1.48 15.45
C ASP A 67 -1.17 -2.82 14.73
N ALA A 68 -1.34 -3.91 15.49
CA ALA A 68 -1.52 -5.26 14.95
C ALA A 68 -2.97 -5.56 14.53
N ARG A 69 -3.96 -4.86 15.09
CA ARG A 69 -5.39 -5.13 14.86
C ARG A 69 -5.75 -5.07 13.38
N GLY A 70 -5.21 -4.09 12.65
CA GLY A 70 -5.47 -3.96 11.21
C GLY A 70 -5.04 -5.21 10.44
N TYR A 71 -3.83 -5.71 10.70
CA TYR A 71 -3.30 -6.92 10.08
C TYR A 71 -4.11 -8.16 10.45
N VAL A 72 -4.42 -8.35 11.73
CA VAL A 72 -5.23 -9.50 12.19
C VAL A 72 -6.62 -9.50 11.56
N VAL A 73 -7.23 -8.31 11.43
CA VAL A 73 -8.53 -8.17 10.78
C VAL A 73 -8.41 -8.49 9.29
N ALA A 74 -7.38 -8.00 8.60
CA ALA A 74 -7.15 -8.29 7.18
C ALA A 74 -6.98 -9.80 6.93
N ASP A 75 -6.10 -10.47 7.69
CA ASP A 75 -5.89 -11.92 7.58
C ASP A 75 -7.19 -12.69 7.81
N TYR A 76 -8.03 -12.22 8.74
CA TYR A 76 -9.32 -12.84 9.00
C TYR A 76 -10.33 -12.59 7.88
N GLN A 77 -10.32 -11.41 7.23
CA GLN A 77 -11.14 -11.17 6.05
C GLN A 77 -10.74 -12.10 4.90
N ASP A 78 -9.45 -12.27 4.64
CA ASP A 78 -8.95 -13.18 3.59
C ASP A 78 -9.41 -14.62 3.84
N PHE A 79 -9.39 -15.06 5.11
CA PHE A 79 -9.93 -16.37 5.50
C PHE A 79 -11.44 -16.48 5.22
N LEU A 80 -12.22 -15.48 5.61
CA LEU A 80 -13.67 -15.46 5.39
C LEU A 80 -14.02 -15.44 3.90
N GLU A 81 -13.31 -14.66 3.10
CA GLU A 81 -13.50 -14.61 1.65
C GLU A 81 -13.23 -15.98 1.01
N LYS A 82 -12.13 -16.63 1.40
CA LYS A 82 -11.82 -17.97 0.90
C LYS A 82 -12.90 -19.00 1.26
N ASP A 83 -13.33 -19.02 2.53
CA ASP A 83 -14.39 -19.92 2.98
C ASP A 83 -15.71 -19.63 2.25
N TRP A 84 -16.01 -18.36 1.99
CA TRP A 84 -17.19 -17.96 1.24
C TRP A 84 -17.16 -18.44 -0.23
N ILE A 85 -16.02 -18.27 -0.91
CA ILE A 85 -15.83 -18.78 -2.28
C ILE A 85 -15.98 -20.31 -2.32
N GLU A 86 -15.40 -21.03 -1.34
CA GLU A 86 -15.53 -22.48 -1.26
C GLU A 86 -16.99 -22.92 -1.07
N LYS A 87 -17.75 -22.22 -0.22
CA LYS A 87 -19.18 -22.48 -0.01
C LYS A 87 -19.99 -22.24 -1.29
N LEU A 88 -19.79 -21.11 -1.95
CA LEU A 88 -20.46 -20.78 -3.21
C LEU A 88 -20.14 -21.82 -4.29
N SER A 89 -18.88 -22.26 -4.39
CA SER A 89 -18.47 -23.28 -5.35
C SER A 89 -19.11 -24.65 -5.08
N LYS A 90 -19.45 -24.97 -3.83
CA LYS A 90 -20.14 -26.21 -3.47
C LYS A 90 -21.65 -26.13 -3.73
N GLU A 91 -22.25 -24.97 -3.44
CA GLU A 91 -23.69 -24.74 -3.58
C GLU A 91 -24.11 -24.59 -5.04
N PHE A 92 -23.29 -23.92 -5.85
CA PHE A 92 -23.55 -23.69 -7.27
C PHE A 92 -22.61 -24.52 -8.14
N LYS A 93 -23.13 -25.60 -8.74
CA LYS A 93 -22.40 -26.37 -9.75
C LYS A 93 -22.16 -25.50 -10.99
N VAL A 94 -20.93 -25.04 -11.16
CA VAL A 94 -20.48 -24.41 -12.39
C VAL A 94 -20.25 -25.49 -13.44
N ILE A 95 -21.09 -25.54 -14.47
CA ILE A 95 -20.89 -26.41 -15.64
C ILE A 95 -20.15 -25.59 -16.69
N LEU A 96 -18.85 -25.84 -16.82
CA LEU A 96 -18.01 -25.26 -17.87
C LEU A 96 -18.30 -25.97 -19.20
N ASN A 97 -18.93 -25.27 -20.13
CA ASN A 97 -19.08 -25.76 -21.50
C ASN A 97 -17.80 -25.47 -22.30
N GLN A 98 -16.85 -26.39 -22.19
CA GLN A 98 -15.51 -26.25 -22.77
C GLN A 98 -15.55 -26.11 -24.30
N ASP A 99 -16.56 -26.69 -24.98
CA ASP A 99 -16.72 -26.59 -26.43
C ASP A 99 -17.00 -25.16 -26.90
N VAL A 100 -17.83 -24.42 -26.16
CA VAL A 100 -18.10 -23.00 -26.45
C VAL A 100 -16.86 -22.14 -26.19
N ILE A 101 -16.14 -22.40 -25.09
CA ILE A 101 -14.91 -21.67 -24.76
C ILE A 101 -13.84 -21.88 -25.84
N ASN A 102 -13.67 -23.11 -26.32
CA ASN A 102 -12.69 -23.42 -27.36
C ASN A 102 -13.05 -22.75 -28.70
N LYS A 103 -14.34 -22.64 -29.04
CA LYS A 103 -14.81 -21.89 -30.22
C LYS A 103 -14.54 -20.39 -30.11
N LEU A 104 -14.63 -19.81 -28.92
CA LEU A 104 -14.32 -18.39 -28.68
C LEU A 104 -12.82 -18.10 -28.70
N LYS A 105 -11.98 -19.05 -28.27
CA LYS A 105 -10.52 -18.92 -28.28
C LYS A 105 -9.87 -19.19 -29.65
N GLY A 106 -10.59 -19.82 -30.58
CA GLY A 106 -10.09 -20.20 -31.90
C GLY A 106 -10.26 -19.18 -33.04
N ASN A 107 -10.75 -17.96 -32.76
CA ASN A 107 -11.00 -16.92 -33.76
C ASN A 107 -10.16 -15.63 -33.56
N HIS A 108 -8.93 -15.76 -33.04
CA HIS A 108 -7.89 -14.73 -33.14
C HIS A 108 -6.54 -15.35 -33.45
#